data_AF-A0A376CNU1-F1
#
_entry.id   AF-A0A376CNU1-F1
#
_cell.length_a   1.000
_cell.length_b   1.000
_cell.length_c   1.000
_cell.angle_alpha   90.00
_cell.angle_beta   90.00
_cell.angle_gamma   90.00
#
_symmetry.space_group_name_H-M   'P 1'
#
loop_
_entity.id
_entity.type
_entity.pdbx_description
1 polymer ?
#
loop_
_entity_poly.entity_id
_entity_poly.type
_entity_poly.pdbx_seq_one_letter_code
_entity_poly.pdbx_strand_id
1 'polypeptide(L)' 'MTVSEAARTFKRSRQWIYTLLARYDAGGLDALTPQPRTPRSQPHTTPESTIEQIIAIRRELSSKGADNGPDTIS' A
#
# COMPACT_ATOMS: atom_id res chain seq x y z
N MET A 1 16.59 -2.37 31.44
CA MET A 1 15.25 -2.97 31.26
C MET A 1 15.40 -4.24 30.45
N THR A 2 14.91 -5.36 30.95
CA THR A 2 14.90 -6.64 30.23
C THR A 2 13.74 -6.70 29.22
N VAL A 3 13.79 -7.62 28.25
CA VAL A 3 12.68 -7.82 27.28
C VAL A 3 11.37 -8.17 27.98
N SER A 4 11.43 -8.95 29.06
CA SER A 4 10.26 -9.32 29.87
C SER A 4 9.68 -8.14 30.65
N GLU A 5 10.54 -7.27 31.20
CA GLU A 5 10.10 -6.01 31.81
C GLU A 5 9.43 -5.10 30.78
N ALA A 6 10.05 -4.90 29.62
CA ALA A 6 9.51 -4.07 28.55
C ALA A 6 8.13 -4.58 28.07
N ALA A 7 8.00 -5.90 27.84
CA ALA A 7 6.75 -6.53 27.46
C ALA A 7 5.62 -6.23 28.47
N ARG A 8 5.92 -6.31 29.77
CA ARG A 8 4.96 -6.00 30.83
C ARG A 8 4.61 -4.52 30.88
N THR A 9 5.62 -3.64 30.87
CA THR A 9 5.46 -2.18 30.93
C THR A 9 4.61 -1.66 29.77
N PHE A 10 4.88 -2.14 28.55
CA PHE A 10 4.18 -1.69 27.35
C PHE A 10 2.94 -2.54 27.00
N LYS A 11 2.59 -3.53 27.83
CA LYS A 11 1.47 -4.47 27.60
C LYS A 11 1.51 -5.12 26.21
N ARG A 12 2.71 -5.55 25.79
CA ARG A 12 2.96 -6.23 24.51
C ARG A 12 3.55 -7.61 24.75
N SER A 13 3.42 -8.50 23.76
CA SER A 13 4.08 -9.81 23.83
C SER A 13 5.59 -9.64 23.71
N ARG A 14 6.36 -10.57 24.32
CA ARG A 14 7.83 -10.61 24.16
C ARG A 14 8.24 -10.70 22.68
N GLN A 15 7.48 -11.44 21.88
CA GLN A 15 7.69 -11.55 20.43
C GLN A 15 7.61 -10.17 19.75
N TRP A 16 6.63 -9.35 20.11
CA TRP A 16 6.50 -8.00 19.55
C TRP A 16 7.66 -7.08 19.97
N ILE A 17 8.14 -7.21 21.21
CA ILE A 17 9.34 -6.47 21.66
C ILE A 17 10.57 -6.86 20.83
N TYR A 18 10.79 -8.16 20.57
CA TYR A 18 11.85 -8.60 19.67
C TYR A 18 11.68 -8.08 18.24
N THR A 19 10.44 -8.03 17.72
CA THR A 19 10.17 -7.38 16.42
C THR A 19 10.58 -5.91 16.41
N LEU A 20 10.28 -5.16 17.48
CA LEU A 20 10.67 -3.75 17.59
C LEU A 20 12.20 -3.58 17.64
N LEU A 21 12.90 -4.43 18.39
CA LEU A 21 14.36 -4.40 18.45
C LEU A 21 14.97 -4.70 17.06
N ALA A 22 14.50 -5.75 16.39
CA ALA A 22 14.99 -6.09 15.05
C ALA A 22 14.73 -4.97 14.02
N ARG A 23 13.59 -4.26 14.13
CA ARG A 23 13.30 -3.09 13.29
C ARG A 23 14.27 -1.94 13.58
N TYR A 24 14.51 -1.66 14.86
CA TYR A 24 15.44 -0.63 15.28
C TYR A 24 16.87 -0.92 14.80
N ASP A 25 17.33 -2.17 14.91
CA ASP A 25 18.65 -2.57 14.41
C ASP A 25 18.76 -2.43 12.88
N ALA A 26 17.66 -2.65 12.15
CA ALA A 26 17.64 -2.57 10.68
C ALA A 26 17.53 -1.13 10.13
N GLY A 27 16.85 -0.22 10.83
CA GLY A 27 16.54 1.11 10.28
C GLY A 27 16.32 2.21 11.31
N GLY A 28 16.84 2.03 12.52
CA GLY A 28 16.80 3.01 13.59
C GLY A 28 15.37 3.38 14.01
N LEU A 29 15.19 4.63 14.44
CA LEU A 29 13.91 5.12 14.91
C LEU A 29 12.84 5.15 13.81
N ASP A 30 13.21 5.43 12.56
CA ASP A 30 12.27 5.51 11.43
C ASP A 30 11.59 4.16 11.17
N ALA A 31 12.30 3.05 11.37
CA ALA A 31 11.76 1.71 11.22
C ALA A 31 10.73 1.31 12.30
N LEU A 32 10.61 2.08 13.38
CA LEU A 32 9.58 1.88 14.40
C LEU A 32 8.22 2.49 14.01
N THR A 33 8.20 3.35 12.99
CA THR A 33 6.96 3.91 12.46
C THR A 33 6.11 2.84 11.75
N PRO A 34 4.77 2.97 11.73
CA PRO A 34 3.92 2.08 10.96
C PRO A 34 4.32 2.08 9.49
N GLN A 35 4.87 0.95 9.02
CA GLN A 35 5.22 0.76 7.62
C GLN A 35 3.96 0.57 6.76
N PRO A 36 4.01 0.94 5.47
CA PRO A 36 2.89 0.74 4.56
C PRO A 36 2.47 -0.73 4.57
N ARG A 37 1.17 -0.97 4.78
CA ARG A 37 0.56 -2.31 4.74
C ARG A 37 0.30 -2.79 3.31
N THR A 38 0.46 -1.89 2.34
CA THR A 38 0.24 -2.15 0.92
C THR A 38 1.41 -2.98 0.36
N PRO A 39 1.15 -3.95 -0.53
CA PRO A 39 2.19 -4.64 -1.27
C PRO A 39 3.15 -3.66 -1.96
N ARG A 40 4.45 -3.95 -1.92
CA ARG A 40 5.48 -3.14 -2.59
C ARG A 40 5.35 -3.14 -4.12
N SER A 41 4.75 -4.19 -4.67
CA SER A 41 4.53 -4.37 -6.09
C SER A 41 3.16 -5.00 -6.33
N GLN A 42 2.49 -4.57 -7.40
CA GLN A 42 1.23 -5.14 -7.86
C GLN A 42 1.46 -5.73 -9.26
N PRO A 43 1.74 -7.05 -9.38
CA PRO A 43 2.09 -7.67 -10.66
C PRO A 43 0.94 -7.65 -11.67
N HIS A 44 -0.30 -7.50 -11.20
CA HIS A 44 -1.51 -7.39 -12.02
C HIS A 44 -1.98 -5.93 -12.16
N THR A 45 -1.08 -4.96 -11.99
CA THR A 45 -1.37 -3.56 -12.33
C THR A 45 -1.73 -3.47 -13.82
N THR A 46 -2.86 -2.83 -14.12
CA THR A 46 -3.26 -2.51 -15.49
C THR A 46 -2.14 -1.70 -16.17
N PRO A 47 -1.69 -2.09 -17.39
CA PRO A 47 -0.68 -1.34 -18.11
C PRO A 47 -1.11 0.11 -18.32
N GLU A 48 -0.17 1.07 -18.19
CA GLU A 48 -0.46 2.50 -18.35
C GLU A 48 -1.08 2.79 -19.72
N SER A 49 -0.59 2.13 -20.78
CA SER A 49 -1.14 2.26 -22.14
C SER A 49 -2.64 1.92 -22.21
N THR A 50 -3.09 0.92 -21.45
CA THR A 50 -4.51 0.54 -21.40
C THR A 50 -5.33 1.60 -20.67
N ILE A 51 -4.78 2.19 -19.60
CA ILE A 51 -5.44 3.28 -18.86
C ILE A 51 -5.57 4.51 -19.76
N GLU A 52 -4.50 4.90 -20.44
CA GLU A 52 -4.48 6.02 -21.37
C GLU A 52 -5.50 5.83 -22.50
N GLN A 53 -5.58 4.61 -23.07
CA GLN A 53 -6.56 4.28 -24.10
C GLN A 53 -8.00 4.43 -23.60
N ILE A 54 -8.32 3.91 -22.41
CA ILE A 54 -9.65 4.05 -21.79
C ILE A 54 -9.99 5.55 -21.59
N ILE A 55 -9.02 6.34 -21.10
CA ILE A 55 -9.21 7.79 -20.89
C ILE A 55 -9.49 8.50 -22.22
N ALA A 56 -8.73 8.17 -23.28
CA ALA A 56 -8.92 8.77 -24.60
C ALA A 56 -10.32 8.48 -25.15
N ILE A 57 -10.77 7.22 -25.10
CA ILE A 57 -12.10 6.80 -25.57
C ILE A 57 -13.19 7.51 -24.76
N ARG A 58 -13.06 7.61 -23.43
CA ARG A 58 -14.03 8.34 -22.59
C ARG A 58 -14.18 9.81 -22.98
N ARG A 59 -13.06 10.47 -23.28
CA ARG A 59 -13.05 11.87 -23.72
C ARG A 59 -13.73 12.02 -25.07
N GLU A 60 -13.44 11.12 -26.00
CA GLU A 60 -14.08 11.11 -27.32
C GLU A 60 -15.60 10.91 -27.21
N LEU A 61 -16.05 9.89 -26.49
CA LEU A 61 -17.48 9.61 -26.28
C LEU A 61 -18.19 10.78 -25.60
N SER A 62 -17.58 11.34 -24.54
CA SER A 62 -18.10 12.51 -23.85
C SER A 62 -18.25 13.72 -24.77
N SER A 63 -17.27 13.97 -25.65
CA SER A 63 -17.31 15.08 -26.61
C SER A 63 -18.46 14.95 -27.62
N LYS A 64 -18.88 13.72 -27.92
CA LYS A 64 -20.00 13.41 -28.82
C LYS A 64 -21.36 13.37 -28.10
N GLY A 65 -21.38 13.60 -26.78
CA GLY A 65 -22.59 13.44 -25.95
C GLY A 65 -23.07 11.99 -25.83
N ALA A 66 -22.20 11.01 -26.13
CA ALA A 66 -22.50 9.59 -26.02
C ALA A 66 -22.23 9.07 -24.60
N ASP A 67 -22.82 7.91 -24.26
CA ASP A 67 -22.47 7.19 -23.04
C ASP A 67 -20.97 6.83 -23.07
N ASN A 68 -20.29 7.01 -21.94
CA ASN A 68 -18.86 6.75 -21.78
C ASN A 68 -18.59 5.75 -20.64
N GLY A 69 -19.59 4.91 -20.37
CA GLY A 69 -19.54 3.82 -19.41
C GLY A 69 -18.69 2.64 -19.91
N PRO A 70 -18.40 1.68 -19.01
CA PRO A 70 -17.60 0.51 -19.33
C PRO A 70 -18.23 -0.36 -20.43
N ASP A 71 -19.55 -0.50 -20.48
CA ASP A 71 -20.22 -1.31 -21.50
C ASP A 71 -20.02 -0.74 -22.92
N THR A 72 -19.82 0.58 -23.02
CA THR A 72 -19.57 1.29 -24.28
C THR A 72 -18.07 1.25 -24.67
N ILE A 73 -17.18 0.97 -23.73
CA ILE A 73 -15.73 0.91 -23.93
C ILE A 73 -15.30 -0.56 -23.91
N SER A 74 -15.31 -1.20 -25.08
CA SER A 74 -14.75 -2.55 -25.30
C SER A 74 -13.38 -2.50 -25.97
#